data_AF-A0A381CD35-F1
#
_entry.id   AF-A0A381CD35-F1
#
_cell.length_a   1.000
_cell.length_b   1.000
_cell.length_c   1.000
_cell.angle_alpha   90.00
_cell.angle_beta   90.00
_cell.angle_gamma   90.00
#
_symmetry.space_group_name_H-M   'P 1'
#
loop_
_entity.id
_entity.type
_entity.pdbx_description
1 polymer ?
#
loop_
_entity_poly.entity_id
_entity_poly.type
_entity_poly.pdbx_seq_one_letter_code
_entity_poly.pdbx_strand_id
1 'polypeptide(L)' 'MKKFMKQFIFDWIKTETLYSYFPLAIIIILSCAFYRYFPEHWGKLTFLSIFIVIVAVWKIAKRIEK' A
#
# COMPACT_ATOMS: atom_id res chain seq x y z
N MET A 1 4.38 -30.01 11.91
CA MET A 1 3.10 -29.28 11.81
C MET A 1 3.10 -27.90 12.49
N LYS A 2 3.37 -27.76 13.81
CA LYS A 2 3.33 -26.45 14.49
C LYS A 2 4.26 -25.36 13.89
N LYS A 3 5.47 -25.73 13.46
CA LYS A 3 6.43 -24.78 12.86
C LYS A 3 5.98 -24.28 11.48
N PHE A 4 5.40 -25.18 10.68
CA PHE A 4 4.92 -24.88 9.33
C PHE A 4 3.70 -23.93 9.36
N MET A 5 2.73 -24.17 10.24
CA MET A 5 1.59 -23.26 10.42
C MET A 5 2.03 -21.86 10.89
N LYS A 6 3.01 -21.76 11.80
CA LYS A 6 3.52 -20.46 12.25
C LYS A 6 4.21 -19.70 11.12
N GLN A 7 4.99 -20.39 10.29
CA GLN A 7 5.65 -19.78 9.12
C GLN A 7 4.61 -19.28 8.10
N PHE A 8 3.59 -20.11 7.82
CA PHE A 8 2.53 -19.79 6.87
C PHE A 8 1.69 -18.57 7.31
N ILE A 9 1.31 -18.52 8.59
CA ILE A 9 0.60 -17.37 9.17
C ILE A 9 1.49 -16.12 9.12
N PHE A 10 2.79 -16.26 9.40
CA PHE A 10 3.71 -15.13 9.37
C PHE A 10 3.89 -14.59 7.94
N ASP A 11 4.09 -15.46 6.95
CA ASP A 11 4.21 -15.06 5.55
C ASP A 11 2.89 -14.49 5.01
N TRP A 12 1.75 -15.05 5.41
CA TRP A 12 0.44 -14.52 5.04
C TRP A 12 0.20 -13.13 5.65
N ILE A 13 0.40 -12.95 6.95
CA ILE A 13 0.29 -11.63 7.61
C ILE A 13 1.24 -10.62 6.96
N LYS A 14 2.48 -11.04 6.65
CA LYS A 14 3.47 -10.16 6.01
C LYS A 14 3.02 -9.73 4.62
N THR A 15 2.42 -10.66 3.87
CA THR A 15 1.83 -10.41 2.55
C THR A 15 0.65 -9.43 2.68
N GLU A 16 -0.35 -9.72 3.52
CA GLU A 16 -1.49 -8.82 3.73
C GLU A 16 -1.06 -7.43 4.23
N THR A 17 -0.06 -7.36 5.10
CA THR A 17 0.41 -6.09 5.66
C THR A 17 1.17 -5.25 4.63
N LEU A 18 2.01 -5.88 3.81
CA LEU A 18 2.76 -5.18 2.77
C LEU A 18 1.91 -4.78 1.57
N TYR A 19 0.88 -5.55 1.22
CA TYR A 19 0.03 -5.26 0.04
C TYR A 19 -1.24 -4.49 0.36
N SER A 20 -1.65 -4.40 1.63
CA SER A 20 -2.89 -3.72 2.02
C SER A 20 -2.65 -2.54 2.96
N TYR A 21 -2.00 -2.77 4.10
CA TYR A 21 -1.81 -1.71 5.11
C TYR A 21 -0.74 -0.69 4.72
N PHE A 22 0.36 -1.12 4.09
CA PHE A 22 1.44 -0.21 3.68
C PHE A 22 1.00 0.79 2.58
N PRO A 23 0.30 0.37 1.50
CA PRO A 23 -0.30 1.29 0.53
C PRO A 23 -1.27 2.29 1.16
N LEU A 24 -2.10 1.82 2.08
CA LEU A 24 -3.07 2.65 2.79
C LEU A 24 -2.36 3.73 3.62
N ALA A 25 -1.32 3.35 4.37
CA ALA A 25 -0.53 4.28 5.17
C ALA A 25 0.14 5.36 4.29
N ILE A 26 0.67 4.97 3.12
CA ILE A 26 1.24 5.92 2.15
C ILE A 26 0.20 6.92 1.66
N ILE A 27 -1.00 6.45 1.29
CA ILE A 27 -2.10 7.31 0.82
C ILE A 27 -2.51 8.31 1.91
N ILE A 28 -2.63 7.86 3.16
CA ILE A 28 -3.01 8.72 4.29
C ILE A 28 -1.96 9.79 4.52
N ILE A 29 -0.67 9.41 4.57
CA ILE A 29 0.43 10.36 4.79
C ILE A 29 0.51 11.39 3.66
N LEU A 30 0.41 10.94 2.40
CA LEU A 30 0.39 11.82 1.23
C LEU A 30 -0.82 12.75 1.26
N SER A 31 -2.01 12.23 1.59
CA SER A 31 -3.23 13.03 1.71
C SER A 31 -3.07 14.12 2.77
N CYS A 32 -2.54 13.79 3.96
CA CYS A 32 -2.25 14.78 5.00
C CYS A 32 -1.22 15.82 4.54
N ALA A 33 -0.16 15.40 3.83
CA ALA A 33 0.85 16.30 3.31
C ALA A 33 0.24 17.25 2.26
N PHE A 34 -0.55 16.72 1.31
CA PHE A 34 -1.23 17.53 0.30
C PHE A 34 -2.22 18.51 0.91
N TYR A 35 -2.90 18.11 1.99
CA TYR A 35 -3.84 19.01 2.68
C TYR A 35 -3.10 20.20 3.29
N ARG A 36 -1.90 19.95 3.85
CA ARG A 36 -1.09 20.98 4.49
C ARG A 36 -0.39 21.91 3.49
N TYR A 37 0.14 21.37 2.39
CA TYR A 37 0.98 22.15 1.46
C TYR A 37 0.24 22.63 0.20
N PHE A 38 -0.80 21.92 -0.25
CA PHE A 38 -1.53 22.20 -1.49
C PHE A 38 -3.05 22.01 -1.31
N PRO A 39 -3.70 22.73 -0.37
CA PRO A 39 -5.11 22.51 -0.03
C PRO A 39 -6.05 22.68 -1.23
N GLU A 40 -5.75 23.62 -2.14
CA GLU A 40 -6.53 23.91 -3.36
C GLU A 40 -6.55 22.75 -4.37
N HIS A 41 -5.56 21.86 -4.31
CA HIS A 41 -5.42 20.71 -5.20
C HIS A 41 -5.46 19.37 -4.45
N TRP A 42 -5.76 19.40 -3.15
CA TRP A 42 -5.70 18.24 -2.26
C TRP A 42 -6.44 17.03 -2.83
N GLY A 43 -7.68 17.22 -3.29
CA GLY A 43 -8.49 16.14 -3.86
C GLY A 43 -7.82 15.52 -5.10
N LYS A 44 -7.39 16.36 -6.05
CA LYS A 44 -6.75 15.90 -7.30
C LYS A 44 -5.45 15.15 -7.04
N LEU A 45 -4.61 15.68 -6.14
CA LEU A 45 -3.34 15.07 -5.76
C LEU A 45 -3.55 13.75 -5.01
N THR A 46 -4.58 13.66 -4.17
CA THR A 46 -4.95 12.43 -3.45
C THR A 46 -5.46 11.36 -4.41
N PHE A 47 -6.28 11.71 -5.41
CA PHE A 47 -6.70 10.76 -6.43
C PHE A 47 -5.52 10.27 -7.28
N LEU A 48 -4.60 11.17 -7.63
CA LEU A 48 -3.40 10.82 -8.39
C LEU A 48 -2.49 9.88 -7.59
N SER A 49 -2.28 10.13 -6.29
CA SER A 49 -1.46 9.26 -5.45
C SER A 49 -2.10 7.89 -5.25
N ILE A 50 -3.43 7.81 -5.08
CA ILE A 50 -4.15 6.52 -5.05
C ILE A 50 -3.88 5.74 -6.35
N PHE A 51 -4.02 6.38 -7.51
CA PHE A 51 -3.79 5.73 -8.81
C PHE A 51 -2.36 5.19 -8.93
N ILE A 52 -1.36 6.01 -8.58
CA ILE A 52 0.06 5.62 -8.61
C ILE A 52 0.31 4.43 -7.68
N VAL A 53 -0.25 4.47 -6.46
CA VAL A 53 -0.07 3.40 -5.45
C VAL A 53 -0.69 2.09 -5.95
N ILE A 54 -1.89 2.11 -6.53
CA ILE A 54 -2.53 0.91 -7.10
C ILE A 54 -1.66 0.32 -8.22
N VAL A 55 -1.18 1.14 -9.15
CA VAL A 55 -0.32 0.69 -10.25
C VAL A 55 1.00 0.13 -9.73
N ALA A 56 1.60 0.77 -8.73
CA ALA A 56 2.85 0.33 -8.11
C ALA A 56 2.67 -1.04 -7.41
N VAL A 57 1.61 -1.18 -6.60
CA VAL A 57 1.26 -2.44 -5.92
C VAL A 57 1.01 -3.54 -6.94
N TRP A 58 0.24 -3.26 -7.99
CA TRP A 58 -0.04 -4.23 -9.05
C TRP A 58 1.24 -4.68 -9.79
N LYS A 59 2.14 -3.74 -10.09
CA LYS A 59 3.43 -4.04 -10.72
C LYS A 59 4.34 -4.88 -9.82
N ILE A 60 4.32 -4.62 -8.50
CA ILE A 60 5.09 -5.41 -7.53
C ILE A 60 4.49 -6.81 -7.40
N ALA A 61 3.17 -6.94 -7.26
CA ALA A 61 2.48 -8.23 -7.20
C ALA A 61 2.82 -9.09 -8.43
N LYS A 62 2.73 -8.51 -9.63
CA LYS A 62 3.05 -9.20 -10.88
C LYS A 62 4.52 -9.61 -11.02
N ARG A 63 5.45 -8.95 -10.30
CA ARG A 63 6.87 -9.37 -10.26
C ARG A 63 7.12 -10.52 -9.29
N ILE A 64 6.25 -10.72 -8.31
CA ILE A 64 6.41 -11.74 -7.27
C ILE A 64 5.74 -13.05 -7.69
N GLU A 65 4.75 -12.98 -8.58
CA GLU A 65 4.19 -14.13 -9.29
C GLU A 65 5.13 -14.73 -10.37
N LYS A 66 6.27 -14.09 -10.66
CA LYS A 66 7.25 -14.51 -11.68
C LYS A 66 8.52 -15.06 -11.02
#